data_AF-A0A6P0Y2F3-F1
#
_entry.id   AF-A0A6P0Y2F3-F1
#
_cell.length_a   1.000
_cell.length_b   1.000
_cell.length_c   1.000
_cell.angle_alpha   90.00
_cell.angle_beta   90.00
_cell.angle_gamma   90.00
#
_symmetry.space_group_name_H-M   'P 1'
#
loop_
_entity.id
_entity.type
_entity.pdbx_description
1 polymer ?
#
loop_
_entity_poly.entity_id
_entity_poly.type
_entity_poly.pdbx_seq_one_letter_code
_entity_poly.pdbx_strand_id
1 'polypeptide(L)'
;MARNLLEQLREMTVVVADTGDIQAIESFTPQDATTNPSLITAAAQMPQYQGIVDETLKKARKELGKDTAAKEVASLAFERLAVVFGQRILKIIPGRVSTEV
;
A
#
# COMPACT_ATOMS: atom_id res chain seq x y z
N MET A 1 0.61 -31.13 11.27
CA MET A 1 1.75 -30.37 11.82
C MET A 1 1.26 -29.53 12.98
N ALA A 2 2.10 -29.23 13.96
CA ALA A 2 1.71 -28.28 15.01
C ALA A 2 1.52 -26.90 14.38
N ARG A 3 0.35 -26.29 14.62
CA ARG A 3 0.03 -24.95 14.11
C ARG A 3 0.82 -23.89 14.86
N ASN A 4 1.41 -22.93 14.14
CA ASN A 4 2.10 -21.81 14.79
C ASN A 4 1.09 -20.84 15.45
N LEU A 5 1.57 -19.91 16.26
CA LEU A 5 0.70 -18.99 17.02
C LEU A 5 -0.20 -18.13 16.12
N LEU A 6 0.29 -17.73 14.93
CA LEU A 6 -0.50 -16.95 13.97
C LEU A 6 -1.63 -17.78 13.37
N GLU A 7 -1.38 -19.04 13.04
CA GLU A 7 -2.40 -19.96 12.53
C GLU A 7 -3.49 -20.22 13.57
N GLN A 8 -3.11 -20.40 14.84
CA GLN A 8 -4.07 -20.54 15.93
C GLN A 8 -4.91 -19.27 16.14
N LEU A 9 -4.28 -18.09 16.01
CA LEU A 9 -4.99 -16.81 16.15
C LEU A 9 -6.07 -16.62 15.08
N ARG A 10 -5.81 -17.04 13.83
CA ARG A 10 -6.79 -16.95 12.72
C ARG A 10 -8.08 -17.72 12.97
N GLU A 11 -8.06 -18.74 13.83
CA GLU A 11 -9.26 -19.52 14.16
C GLU A 11 -10.17 -18.80 15.16
N MET A 12 -9.64 -17.80 15.87
CA MET A 12 -10.34 -17.08 16.94
C MET A 12 -10.70 -15.65 16.56
N THR A 13 -9.95 -15.05 15.62
CA THR A 13 -10.14 -13.66 15.22
C THR A 13 -9.79 -13.43 13.75
N VAL A 14 -10.26 -12.31 13.22
CA VAL A 14 -9.87 -11.82 11.90
C VAL A 14 -8.49 -11.18 12.00
N VAL A 15 -7.49 -11.80 11.36
CA VAL A 15 -6.14 -11.27 11.30
C VAL A 15 -6.03 -10.21 10.21
N VAL A 16 -5.59 -9.02 10.59
CA VAL A 16 -5.39 -7.85 9.72
C VAL A 16 -3.92 -7.46 9.77
N ALA A 17 -3.29 -7.18 8.62
CA ALA A 17 -1.92 -6.67 8.61
C ALA A 17 -1.90 -5.14 8.63
N ASP A 18 -1.13 -4.55 9.53
CA ASP A 18 -0.97 -3.09 9.65
C ASP A 18 0.36 -2.64 9.06
N THR A 19 0.39 -2.52 7.71
CA THR A 19 1.62 -2.18 6.98
C THR A 19 1.33 -1.71 5.55
N GLY A 20 2.21 -0.87 5.01
CA GLY A 20 2.29 -0.58 3.57
C GLY A 20 3.20 -1.53 2.78
N ASP A 21 3.89 -2.44 3.47
CA ASP A 21 4.83 -3.38 2.86
C ASP A 21 4.10 -4.57 2.20
N ILE A 22 4.02 -4.52 0.87
CA ILE A 22 3.34 -5.51 0.03
C ILE A 22 3.97 -6.91 0.19
N GLN A 23 5.28 -7.02 0.35
CA GLN A 23 5.96 -8.31 0.53
C GLN A 23 5.61 -8.97 1.87
N ALA A 24 5.48 -8.18 2.94
CA ALA A 24 5.02 -8.68 4.23
C ALA A 24 3.57 -9.21 4.09
N ILE A 25 2.71 -8.47 3.39
CA ILE A 25 1.32 -8.89 3.14
C ILE A 25 1.28 -10.18 2.31
N GLU A 26 2.15 -10.33 1.32
CA GLU A 26 2.27 -11.56 0.53
C GLU A 26 2.76 -12.75 1.36
N SER A 27 3.73 -12.52 2.26
CA SER A 27 4.28 -13.57 3.13
C SER A 27 3.26 -14.05 4.16
N PHE A 28 2.45 -13.14 4.70
CA PHE A 28 1.50 -13.45 5.76
C PHE A 28 0.07 -13.65 5.28
N THR A 29 -0.31 -13.29 4.05
CA THR A 29 -1.68 -13.49 3.50
C THR A 29 -2.81 -13.24 4.52
N PRO A 30 -2.92 -12.02 5.09
CA PRO A 30 -3.96 -11.69 6.06
C PRO A 30 -5.35 -11.62 5.40
N GLN A 31 -6.41 -11.53 6.22
CA GLN A 31 -7.77 -11.36 5.70
C GLN A 31 -7.97 -9.94 5.12
N ASP A 32 -7.65 -8.93 5.92
CA ASP A 32 -7.71 -7.50 5.58
C ASP A 32 -6.33 -6.86 5.80
N ALA A 33 -6.15 -5.61 5.35
CA ALA A 33 -4.96 -4.81 5.65
C ALA A 33 -5.31 -3.35 6.00
N THR A 34 -4.49 -2.70 6.81
CA THR A 34 -4.63 -1.28 7.16
C THR A 34 -3.40 -0.50 6.74
N THR A 35 -3.62 0.64 6.12
CA THR A 35 -2.58 1.61 5.76
C THR A 35 -2.94 2.98 6.29
N ASN A 36 -1.92 3.78 6.60
CA ASN A 36 -2.03 5.18 6.98
C ASN A 36 -0.89 5.98 6.30
N PRO A 37 -0.88 7.32 6.36
CA PRO A 37 0.14 8.11 5.67
C PRO A 37 1.57 7.76 6.07
N SER A 38 1.81 7.44 7.34
CA SER A 38 3.13 7.05 7.85
C SER A 38 3.61 5.72 7.27
N LEU A 39 2.73 4.71 7.22
CA LEU A 39 3.03 3.39 6.68
C LEU A 39 3.28 3.43 5.17
N ILE A 40 2.48 4.20 4.42
CA ILE A 40 2.70 4.41 2.98
C ILE A 40 4.00 5.16 2.75
N THR A 41 4.32 6.17 3.55
CA THR A 41 5.58 6.91 3.43
C THR A 41 6.78 5.99 3.65
N ALA A 42 6.73 5.16 4.69
CA ALA A 42 7.79 4.18 4.97
C ALA A 42 7.96 3.18 3.82
N ALA A 43 6.86 2.64 3.29
CA ALA A 43 6.89 1.73 2.16
C ALA A 43 7.41 2.43 0.88
N ALA A 44 6.96 3.64 0.58
CA ALA A 44 7.38 4.40 -0.59
C ALA A 44 8.88 4.73 -0.63
N GLN A 45 9.56 4.72 0.52
CA GLN A 45 11.01 4.90 0.61
C GLN A 45 11.81 3.60 0.35
N MET A 46 11.14 2.45 0.32
CA MET A 46 11.82 1.17 0.10
C MET A 46 12.23 1.04 -1.38
N PRO A 47 13.44 0.50 -1.68
CA PRO A 47 13.95 0.36 -3.04
C PRO A 47 13.02 -0.42 -3.98
N GLN A 48 12.41 -1.50 -3.48
CA GLN A 48 11.52 -2.36 -4.26
C GLN A 48 10.21 -1.67 -4.70
N TYR A 49 9.84 -0.55 -4.06
CA TYR A 49 8.61 0.18 -4.36
C TYR A 49 8.86 1.49 -5.12
N GLN A 50 10.11 1.84 -5.45
CA GLN A 50 10.43 3.04 -6.24
C GLN A 50 9.71 3.06 -7.60
N GLY A 51 9.57 1.90 -8.25
CA GLY A 51 8.81 1.81 -9.50
C GLY A 51 7.35 2.26 -9.36
N ILE A 52 6.71 2.00 -8.22
CA ILE A 52 5.35 2.43 -7.93
C ILE A 52 5.29 3.95 -7.79
N VAL A 53 6.25 4.53 -7.07
CA VAL A 53 6.37 5.99 -6.87
C VAL A 53 6.58 6.70 -8.20
N ASP A 54 7.54 6.23 -9.00
CA ASP A 54 7.87 6.80 -10.31
C ASP A 54 6.70 6.73 -11.28
N GLU A 55 6.00 5.59 -11.35
CA GLU A 55 4.80 5.45 -12.18
C GLU A 55 3.70 6.42 -11.74
N THR A 56 3.52 6.60 -10.43
CA THR A 56 2.50 7.49 -9.87
C THR A 56 2.81 8.94 -10.19
N LEU A 57 4.07 9.37 -10.04
CA LEU A 57 4.54 10.71 -10.42
C LEU A 57 4.38 10.96 -11.92
N LYS A 58 4.74 9.99 -12.77
CA LYS A 58 4.59 10.09 -14.24
C LYS A 58 3.12 10.23 -14.64
N LYS A 59 2.21 9.48 -14.00
CA LYS A 59 0.77 9.59 -14.23
C LYS A 59 0.22 10.94 -13.78
N ALA A 60 0.61 11.41 -12.59
CA ALA A 60 0.20 12.73 -12.09
C ALA A 60 0.67 13.86 -13.03
N ARG A 61 1.92 13.81 -13.51
CA ARG A 61 2.46 14.76 -14.50
C ARG A 61 1.67 14.71 -15.81
N LYS A 62 1.34 13.52 -16.30
CA LYS A 62 0.58 13.36 -17.55
C LYS A 62 -0.81 13.97 -17.45
N GLU A 63 -1.44 13.88 -16.28
CA GLU A 63 -2.79 14.39 -16.05
C GLU A 63 -2.83 15.91 -15.90
N LEU A 64 -1.92 16.49 -15.11
CA LEU A 64 -1.89 17.93 -14.88
C LEU A 64 -1.31 18.70 -16.06
N GLY A 65 -0.43 18.08 -16.85
CA GLY A 65 0.25 18.69 -17.98
C GLY A 65 1.76 18.85 -17.75
N LYS A 66 2.49 19.04 -18.85
CA LYS A 66 3.96 19.12 -18.80
C LYS A 66 4.47 20.38 -18.10
N ASP A 67 3.72 21.47 -18.22
CA ASP A 67 4.14 22.80 -17.71
C ASP A 67 3.72 23.04 -16.26
N THR A 68 3.02 22.09 -15.62
CA THR A 68 2.59 22.19 -14.23
C THR A 68 3.78 22.25 -13.27
N ALA A 69 3.66 23.04 -12.20
CA ALA A 69 4.67 23.10 -11.15
C ALA A 69 4.93 21.73 -10.52
N ALA A 70 6.20 21.41 -10.23
CA ALA A 70 6.57 20.13 -9.63
C ALA A 70 5.87 19.86 -8.29
N LYS A 71 5.59 20.91 -7.51
CA LYS A 71 4.86 20.82 -6.24
C LYS A 71 3.45 20.29 -6.41
N GLU A 72 2.71 20.75 -7.42
CA GLU A 72 1.33 20.29 -7.69
C GLU A 72 1.33 18.83 -8.15
N VAL A 73 2.29 18.44 -8.99
CA VAL A 73 2.47 17.04 -9.39
C VAL A 73 2.79 16.15 -8.20
N ALA A 74 3.67 16.59 -7.29
CA ALA A 74 3.99 15.84 -6.09
C ALA A 74 2.77 15.70 -5.16
N SER A 75 1.98 16.77 -5.00
CA SER A 75 0.75 16.75 -4.19
C SER A 75 -0.26 15.72 -4.72
N LEU A 76 -0.57 15.77 -6.03
CA LEU A 76 -1.48 14.82 -6.65
C LEU A 76 -0.93 13.38 -6.62
N ALA A 77 0.38 13.22 -6.81
CA ALA A 77 1.01 11.91 -6.74
C ALA A 77 0.93 11.32 -5.33
N PHE A 78 1.10 12.15 -4.29
CA PHE A 78 0.99 11.72 -2.90
C PHE A 78 -0.42 11.21 -2.57
N GLU A 79 -1.47 11.95 -2.94
CA GLU A 79 -2.86 11.52 -2.77
C GLU A 79 -3.13 10.18 -3.49
N ARG A 80 -2.55 10.00 -4.68
CA ARG A 80 -2.70 8.76 -5.46
C ARG A 80 -1.90 7.60 -4.92
N LEU A 81 -0.80 7.87 -4.22
CA LEU A 81 0.12 6.82 -3.78
C LEU A 81 -0.59 5.86 -2.83
N ALA A 82 -1.37 6.39 -1.89
CA ALA A 82 -2.17 5.58 -0.97
C ALA A 82 -3.13 4.65 -1.72
N VAL A 83 -3.82 5.15 -2.75
CA VAL A 83 -4.74 4.36 -3.58
C VAL A 83 -3.99 3.30 -4.40
N VAL A 84 -2.84 3.65 -4.99
CA VAL A 84 -2.05 2.72 -5.81
C VAL A 84 -1.49 1.58 -4.96
N PHE A 85 -0.98 1.86 -3.76
CA PHE A 85 -0.57 0.81 -2.82
C PHE A 85 -1.77 -0.05 -2.39
N GLY A 86 -2.90 0.56 -2.04
CA GLY A 86 -4.12 -0.17 -1.72
C GLY A 86 -4.57 -1.11 -2.84
N GLN A 87 -4.51 -0.67 -4.10
CA GLN A 87 -4.80 -1.52 -5.26
C GLN A 87 -3.84 -2.70 -5.42
N ARG A 88 -2.57 -2.56 -5.03
CA ARG A 88 -1.60 -3.67 -5.04
C ARG A 88 -1.91 -4.67 -3.92
N ILE A 89 -2.24 -4.17 -2.74
CA ILE A 89 -2.61 -4.98 -1.57
C ILE A 89 -3.87 -5.81 -1.87
N LEU A 90 -4.90 -5.19 -2.46
CA LEU A 90 -6.16 -5.85 -2.84
C LEU A 90 -6.01 -6.98 -3.88
N LYS A 91 -4.87 -7.07 -4.57
CA LYS A 91 -4.58 -8.21 -5.45
C LYS A 91 -4.08 -9.44 -4.70
N ILE A 92 -3.69 -9.29 -3.43
CA ILE A 92 -3.09 -10.33 -2.59
C ILE A 92 -4.11 -10.81 -1.55
N ILE A 93 -4.81 -9.87 -0.89
CA ILE A 93 -5.74 -10.20 0.19
C ILE A 93 -7.16 -10.47 -0.35
N PRO A 94 -7.92 -11.38 0.27
CA PRO A 94 -9.29 -11.68 -0.13
C PRO A 94 -10.32 -10.64 0.35
N GLY A 95 -9.93 -9.78 1.30
CA GLY A 95 -10.81 -8.83 1.95
C GLY A 95 -10.57 -7.39 1.51
N ARG A 96 -10.40 -6.50 2.48
CA ARG A 96 -10.42 -5.04 2.29
C ARG A 96 -9.11 -4.40 2.76
N VAL A 97 -8.81 -3.24 2.18
CA VAL A 97 -7.72 -2.37 2.62
C VAL A 97 -8.28 -1.07 3.18
N SER A 98 -7.90 -0.69 4.39
CA SER A 98 -8.19 0.64 4.94
C SER A 98 -7.17 1.63 4.40
N THR A 99 -7.66 2.76 3.88
CA THR A 99 -6.85 3.88 3.39
C THR A 99 -7.29 5.14 4.13
N GLU A 100 -6.38 5.77 4.85
CA GLU A 100 -6.63 7.01 5.60
C GLU A 100 -6.44 8.24 4.68
N VAL A 101 -7.24 9.29 4.93
CA VAL A 101 -7.28 10.56 4.20
C VAL A 101 -6.65 11.70 5.00
#